data_AF-A0AAP8SLX0-F1
#
_entry.id   AF-A0AAP8SLX0-F1
#
_cell.length_a   1.000
_cell.length_b   1.000
_cell.length_c   1.000
_cell.angle_alpha   90.00
_cell.angle_beta   90.00
_cell.angle_gamma   90.00
#
_symmetry.space_group_name_H-M   'P 1'
#
loop_
_entity.id
_entity.type
_entity.pdbx_description
1 polymer ?
#
loop_
_entity_poly.entity_id
_entity_poly.type
_entity_poly.pdbx_seq_one_letter_code
_entity_poly.pdbx_strand_id
1 'polypeptide(L)'
;MFDRSIRYHCVKEGELVIGSHTHVGAGTHVCARQSVLIGDNVLIVEHVTIRDQDHIFGPGLVTARSGFATAPIVIGNNVWCGAKVTVTKGVSIGDNAVIGANSVVTKDIPSEVVAAGNPAVVIREITSSSS
;
A
#
# COMPACT_ATOMS: atom_id res chain seq x y z
N MET A 1 -11.77 7.44 9.86
CA MET A 1 -11.35 6.32 10.73
C MET A 1 -12.41 5.26 10.63
N PHE A 2 -12.02 4.00 10.55
CA PHE A 2 -12.94 2.87 10.48
C PHE A 2 -12.92 2.11 11.80
N ASP A 3 -14.00 2.12 12.55
CA ASP A 3 -14.06 1.48 13.88
C ASP A 3 -14.29 -0.03 13.82
N ARG A 4 -14.49 -0.56 12.61
CA ARG A 4 -14.65 -1.99 12.32
C ARG A 4 -14.10 -2.29 10.93
N SER A 5 -13.77 -3.54 10.68
CA SER A 5 -13.30 -3.96 9.36
C SER A 5 -14.39 -3.75 8.31
N ILE A 6 -13.96 -3.30 7.13
CA ILE A 6 -14.84 -3.08 5.97
C ILE A 6 -14.29 -3.86 4.78
N ARG A 7 -15.19 -4.48 4.02
CA ARG A 7 -14.89 -5.18 2.77
C ARG A 7 -15.67 -4.53 1.63
N TYR A 8 -14.97 -4.21 0.55
CA TYR A 8 -15.56 -3.74 -0.70
C TYR A 8 -15.21 -4.70 -1.83
N HIS A 9 -16.21 -5.05 -2.63
CA HIS A 9 -16.01 -5.66 -3.95
C HIS A 9 -15.94 -4.54 -4.98
N CYS A 10 -14.80 -4.36 -5.65
CA CYS A 10 -14.52 -3.19 -6.48
C CYS A 10 -14.92 -3.43 -7.95
N VAL A 11 -14.14 -4.23 -8.66
CA VAL A 11 -14.48 -4.76 -9.99
C VAL A 11 -14.97 -6.19 -9.86
N LYS A 12 -15.39 -6.86 -10.95
CA LYS A 12 -16.09 -8.16 -10.93
C LYS A 12 -15.51 -9.21 -9.97
N GLU A 13 -14.20 -9.19 -9.67
CA GLU A 13 -13.53 -10.05 -8.69
C GLU A 13 -12.52 -9.34 -7.76
N GLY A 14 -12.40 -8.00 -7.82
CA GLY A 14 -11.39 -7.26 -7.05
C GLY A 14 -11.83 -6.99 -5.62
N GLU A 15 -10.93 -7.17 -4.65
CA GLU A 15 -11.24 -7.04 -3.23
C GLU A 15 -10.40 -5.96 -2.51
N LEU A 16 -11.09 -5.11 -1.74
CA LEU A 16 -10.46 -4.23 -0.76
C LEU A 16 -10.94 -4.59 0.64
N VAL A 17 -10.02 -4.97 1.52
CA VAL A 17 -10.28 -5.15 2.95
C VAL A 17 -9.50 -4.13 3.74
N ILE A 18 -10.18 -3.42 4.63
CA ILE A 18 -9.57 -2.49 5.57
C ILE A 18 -9.90 -2.96 6.98
N GLY A 19 -8.87 -3.16 7.80
CA GLY A 19 -8.99 -3.55 9.20
C GLY A 19 -9.61 -2.48 10.09
N SER A 20 -9.83 -2.87 11.34
CA SER A 20 -10.42 -2.02 12.38
C SER A 20 -9.42 -0.98 12.88
N HIS A 21 -9.93 0.15 13.35
CA HIS A 21 -9.18 1.30 13.86
C HIS A 21 -8.18 1.90 12.86
N THR A 22 -8.38 1.65 11.57
CA THR A 22 -7.55 2.18 10.49
C THR A 22 -8.04 3.55 10.05
N HIS A 23 -7.11 4.49 9.84
CA HIS A 23 -7.37 5.81 9.30
C HIS A 23 -6.94 5.87 7.83
N VAL A 24 -7.78 6.45 6.98
CA VAL A 24 -7.48 6.74 5.57
C VAL A 24 -7.67 8.24 5.33
N GLY A 25 -6.55 8.91 5.08
CA GLY A 25 -6.47 10.35 4.88
C GLY A 25 -7.05 10.81 3.55
N ALA A 26 -7.38 12.10 3.50
CA ALA A 26 -8.02 12.73 2.34
C ALA A 26 -7.19 12.56 1.06
N GLY A 27 -7.87 12.36 -0.07
CA GLY A 27 -7.23 12.21 -1.38
C GLY A 27 -6.43 10.91 -1.55
N THR A 28 -6.57 9.93 -0.65
CA THR A 28 -6.00 8.59 -0.85
C THR A 28 -6.71 7.87 -2.00
N HIS A 29 -5.93 7.24 -2.88
CA HIS A 29 -6.43 6.45 -3.99
C HIS A 29 -6.03 4.99 -3.83
N VAL A 30 -7.03 4.10 -3.79
CA VAL A 30 -6.82 2.64 -3.76
C VAL A 30 -7.38 2.02 -5.03
N CYS A 31 -6.53 1.34 -5.78
CA CYS A 31 -6.91 0.51 -6.91
C CYS A 31 -6.72 -0.96 -6.51
N ALA A 32 -7.84 -1.63 -6.24
CA ALA A 32 -7.92 -3.03 -5.90
C ALA A 32 -8.59 -3.82 -7.04
N ARG A 33 -7.81 -4.13 -8.09
CA ARG A 33 -8.30 -4.92 -9.24
C ARG A 33 -8.27 -6.42 -8.96
N GLN A 34 -7.31 -6.87 -8.18
CA GLN A 34 -7.18 -8.22 -7.66
C GLN A 34 -7.46 -8.24 -6.15
N SER A 35 -6.56 -7.71 -5.33
CA SER A 35 -6.71 -7.72 -3.86
C SER A 35 -5.78 -6.70 -3.20
N VAL A 36 -6.35 -5.85 -2.35
CA VAL A 36 -5.63 -4.97 -1.43
C VAL A 36 -6.12 -5.24 -0.01
N LEU A 37 -5.22 -5.73 0.84
CA LEU A 37 -5.50 -6.00 2.24
C LEU A 37 -4.75 -4.99 3.09
N ILE A 38 -5.47 -4.29 3.96
CA ILE A 38 -4.94 -3.31 4.91
C ILE A 38 -5.32 -3.78 6.31
N GLY A 39 -4.33 -4.00 7.17
CA GLY A 39 -4.51 -4.52 8.52
C GLY A 39 -5.23 -3.56 9.48
N ASP A 40 -5.20 -3.92 10.75
CA ASP A 40 -5.77 -3.14 11.84
C ASP A 40 -4.80 -2.03 12.30
N ASN A 41 -5.34 -0.95 12.85
CA ASN A 41 -4.57 0.17 13.41
C ASN A 41 -3.61 0.85 12.43
N VAL A 42 -3.91 0.82 11.13
CA VAL A 42 -3.04 1.44 10.11
C VAL A 42 -3.34 2.94 10.02
N LEU A 43 -2.29 3.76 9.97
CA LEU A 43 -2.37 5.20 9.72
C LEU A 43 -1.96 5.51 8.28
N ILE A 44 -2.93 5.68 7.40
CA ILE A 44 -2.71 6.16 6.03
C ILE A 44 -3.01 7.65 5.99
N VAL A 45 -1.98 8.47 5.76
CA VAL A 45 -2.05 9.94 5.77
C VAL A 45 -2.63 10.45 4.42
N GLU A 46 -2.65 11.76 4.15
CA GLU A 46 -3.21 12.30 2.90
C GLU A 46 -2.46 11.86 1.63
N HIS A 47 -3.22 11.77 0.54
CA HIS A 47 -2.71 11.58 -0.82
C HIS A 47 -1.88 10.30 -1.06
N VAL A 48 -2.07 9.27 -0.22
CA VAL A 48 -1.43 7.96 -0.45
C VAL A 48 -2.04 7.29 -1.69
N THR A 49 -1.21 6.60 -2.48
CA THR A 49 -1.65 5.82 -3.64
C THR A 49 -1.29 4.35 -3.43
N ILE A 50 -2.27 3.45 -3.51
CA ILE A 50 -2.08 2.00 -3.42
C ILE A 50 -2.65 1.38 -4.69
N ARG A 51 -1.83 0.73 -5.51
CA ARG A 51 -2.29 0.13 -6.78
C ARG A 51 -1.75 -1.27 -6.98
N ASP A 52 -2.65 -2.24 -7.01
CA ASP A 52 -2.33 -3.65 -7.27
C ASP A 52 -2.24 -4.02 -8.76
N GLN A 53 -2.18 -3.03 -9.65
CA GLN A 53 -2.14 -3.22 -11.10
C GLN A 53 -1.21 -2.24 -11.84
N ASP A 54 -0.67 -2.71 -12.95
CA ASP A 54 -0.01 -1.92 -14.00
C ASP A 54 -0.58 -2.27 -15.37
N HIS A 55 -0.41 -1.39 -16.36
CA HIS A 55 -0.68 -1.74 -17.75
C HIS A 55 0.35 -2.76 -18.26
N ILE A 56 -0.09 -3.72 -19.07
CA ILE A 56 0.82 -4.61 -19.80
C ILE A 56 1.48 -3.80 -20.93
N PHE A 57 2.82 -3.80 -20.97
CA PHE A 57 3.60 -3.12 -21.98
C PHE A 57 4.72 -4.03 -22.51
N GLY A 58 5.22 -3.74 -23.71
CA GLY A 58 6.29 -4.51 -24.36
C GLY A 58 6.38 -4.23 -25.86
N PRO A 59 7.43 -4.72 -26.55
CA PRO A 59 7.58 -4.54 -27.99
C PRO A 59 6.36 -5.07 -28.76
N GLY A 60 5.82 -4.27 -29.68
CA GLY A 60 4.65 -4.63 -30.49
C GLY A 60 3.29 -4.52 -29.80
N LEU A 61 3.25 -4.14 -28.53
CA LEU A 61 2.00 -3.96 -27.78
C LEU A 61 1.52 -2.50 -27.78
N VAL A 62 0.21 -2.31 -27.84
CA VAL A 62 -0.43 -1.00 -27.60
C VAL A 62 -0.86 -0.96 -26.14
N THR A 63 -0.03 -0.40 -25.26
CA THR A 63 -0.22 -0.40 -23.79
C THR A 63 -1.65 -0.07 -23.34
N ALA A 64 -2.31 0.90 -23.97
CA ALA A 64 -3.69 1.30 -23.67
C ALA A 64 -4.76 0.22 -23.97
N ARG A 65 -4.42 -0.84 -24.72
CA ARG A 65 -5.31 -1.92 -25.15
C ARG A 65 -4.84 -3.31 -24.71
N SER A 66 -3.68 -3.40 -24.06
CA SER A 66 -3.05 -4.67 -23.68
C SER A 66 -3.53 -5.24 -22.35
N GLY A 67 -4.46 -4.56 -21.66
CA GLY A 67 -4.94 -4.97 -20.35
C GLY A 67 -3.96 -4.65 -19.22
N PHE A 68 -4.07 -5.40 -18.11
CA PHE A 68 -3.35 -5.12 -16.87
C PHE A 68 -2.69 -6.36 -16.29
N ALA A 69 -1.49 -6.19 -15.75
CA ALA A 69 -0.84 -7.16 -14.88
C ALA A 69 -1.18 -6.81 -13.42
N THR A 70 -1.66 -7.78 -12.66
CA THR A 70 -2.07 -7.59 -11.27
C THR A 70 -1.20 -8.43 -10.33
N ALA A 71 -1.00 -7.93 -9.11
CA ALA A 71 -0.41 -8.68 -8.02
C ALA A 71 -0.90 -8.10 -6.69
N PRO A 72 -1.31 -8.93 -5.72
CA PRO A 72 -1.97 -8.47 -4.50
C PRO A 72 -1.04 -7.58 -3.67
N ILE A 73 -1.62 -6.65 -2.92
CA ILE A 73 -0.90 -5.84 -1.94
C ILE A 73 -1.38 -6.20 -0.54
N VAL A 74 -0.43 -6.33 0.38
CA VAL A 74 -0.70 -6.55 1.81
C VAL A 74 -0.01 -5.47 2.62
N ILE A 75 -0.78 -4.71 3.39
CA ILE A 75 -0.27 -3.80 4.41
C ILE A 75 -0.63 -4.41 5.76
N GLY A 76 0.39 -4.71 6.57
CA GLY A 76 0.27 -5.29 7.90
C GLY A 76 -0.44 -4.38 8.90
N ASN A 77 -0.46 -4.83 10.14
CA ASN A 77 -1.06 -4.12 11.26
C ASN A 77 -0.13 -3.01 11.78
N ASN A 78 -0.73 -1.95 12.34
CA ASN A 78 0.00 -0.86 12.97
C ASN A 78 1.06 -0.21 12.04
N VAL A 79 0.79 -0.19 10.73
CA VAL A 79 1.65 0.47 9.74
C VAL A 79 1.33 1.96 9.67
N TRP A 80 2.35 2.80 9.55
CA TRP A 80 2.18 4.22 9.23
C TRP A 80 2.68 4.52 7.81
N CYS A 81 1.76 4.88 6.91
CA CYS A 81 2.07 5.42 5.59
C CYS A 81 2.02 6.95 5.63
N GLY A 82 3.18 7.59 5.57
CA GLY A 82 3.29 9.05 5.49
C GLY A 82 2.60 9.65 4.26
N ALA A 83 2.42 10.97 4.26
CA ALA A 83 1.74 11.69 3.19
C ALA A 83 2.35 11.37 1.82
N LYS A 84 1.52 11.18 0.79
CA LYS A 84 1.95 10.95 -0.60
C LYS A 84 2.78 9.69 -0.84
N VAL A 85 2.76 8.72 0.06
CA VAL A 85 3.34 7.40 -0.19
C VAL A 85 2.65 6.74 -1.38
N THR A 86 3.43 6.07 -2.24
CA THR A 86 2.93 5.21 -3.32
C THR A 86 3.35 3.77 -3.07
N VAL A 87 2.40 2.83 -3.08
CA VAL A 87 2.64 1.39 -2.96
C VAL A 87 2.28 0.72 -4.28
N THR A 88 3.25 0.05 -4.90
CA THR A 88 3.07 -0.61 -6.21
C THR A 88 2.60 -2.05 -6.06
N LYS A 89 2.09 -2.62 -7.15
CA LYS A 89 1.54 -3.99 -7.20
C LYS A 89 2.51 -5.03 -6.63
N GLY A 90 1.97 -6.01 -5.91
CA GLY A 90 2.73 -7.15 -5.41
C GLY A 90 3.51 -6.91 -4.11
N VAL A 91 3.47 -5.70 -3.55
CA VAL A 91 4.22 -5.36 -2.34
C VAL A 91 3.51 -5.85 -1.07
N SER A 92 4.29 -6.40 -0.15
CA SER A 92 3.92 -6.63 1.25
C SER A 92 4.67 -5.67 2.18
N ILE A 93 3.95 -4.95 3.04
CA ILE A 93 4.52 -4.11 4.11
C ILE A 93 4.23 -4.81 5.44
N GLY A 94 5.29 -5.16 6.18
CA GLY A 94 5.20 -5.86 7.45
C GLY A 94 4.61 -5.02 8.58
N ASP A 95 4.21 -5.68 9.64
CA ASP A 95 3.61 -5.07 10.82
C ASP A 95 4.54 -4.04 11.47
N ASN A 96 3.96 -3.01 12.08
CA ASN A 96 4.68 -1.94 12.78
C ASN A 96 5.64 -1.11 11.90
N ALA A 97 5.62 -1.27 10.57
CA ALA A 97 6.49 -0.52 9.69
C ALA A 97 6.06 0.95 9.56
N VAL A 98 7.05 1.84 9.37
CA VAL A 98 6.83 3.25 9.06
C VAL A 98 7.38 3.56 7.68
N ILE A 99 6.52 4.09 6.80
CA ILE A 99 6.89 4.55 5.47
C ILE A 99 6.93 6.07 5.46
N GLY A 100 8.12 6.64 5.27
CA GLY A 100 8.32 8.08 5.22
C GLY A 100 7.52 8.76 4.11
N ALA A 101 7.16 10.02 4.31
CA ALA A 101 6.39 10.80 3.34
C ALA A 101 7.05 10.83 1.95
N ASN A 102 6.22 10.87 0.90
CA ASN A 102 6.61 10.95 -0.50
C ASN A 102 7.47 9.75 -1.00
N SER A 103 7.41 8.62 -0.31
CA SER A 103 8.14 7.40 -0.70
C SER A 103 7.41 6.59 -1.77
N VAL A 104 8.16 5.85 -2.60
CA VAL A 104 7.62 4.91 -3.59
C VAL A 104 8.08 3.50 -3.24
N VAL A 105 7.17 2.72 -2.67
CA VAL A 105 7.41 1.35 -2.22
C VAL A 105 7.24 0.40 -3.40
N THR A 106 8.38 -0.10 -3.91
CA THR A 106 8.45 -0.98 -5.09
C THR A 106 8.84 -2.42 -4.76
N LYS A 107 9.17 -2.69 -3.50
CA LYS A 107 9.57 -4.00 -2.97
C LYS A 107 9.01 -4.15 -1.55
N ASP A 108 8.97 -5.39 -1.08
CA ASP A 108 8.50 -5.69 0.27
C ASP A 108 9.30 -4.92 1.33
N ILE A 109 8.58 -4.47 2.36
CA ILE A 109 9.15 -3.80 3.53
C ILE A 109 8.99 -4.73 4.73
N PRO A 110 10.07 -5.11 5.44
CA PRO A 110 9.98 -5.92 6.64
C PRO A 110 9.13 -5.26 7.75
N SER A 111 8.72 -6.05 8.73
CA SER A 111 8.13 -5.53 9.97
C SER A 111 9.15 -4.72 10.77
N GLU A 112 8.66 -3.81 11.63
CA GLU A 112 9.47 -3.10 12.64
C GLU A 112 10.64 -2.26 12.07
N VAL A 113 10.47 -1.70 10.86
CA VAL A 113 11.47 -0.81 10.24
C VAL A 113 10.86 0.53 9.84
N VAL A 114 11.74 1.52 9.72
CA VAL A 114 11.45 2.76 9.01
C VAL A 114 12.05 2.65 7.61
N ALA A 115 11.22 2.82 6.59
CA ALA A 115 11.65 2.87 5.19
C ALA A 115 11.24 4.20 4.55
N ALA A 116 12.08 4.77 3.68
CA ALA A 116 11.68 5.92 2.88
C ALA A 116 12.48 6.04 1.57
N GLY A 117 12.04 6.94 0.69
CA GLY A 117 12.71 7.27 -0.57
C GLY A 117 11.96 6.80 -1.82
N ASN A 118 12.53 7.05 -2.99
CA ASN A 118 12.04 6.60 -4.28
C ASN A 118 13.22 6.02 -5.10
N PRO A 119 13.40 4.68 -5.14
CA PRO A 119 12.59 3.67 -4.45
C PRO A 119 12.77 3.73 -2.93
N ALA A 120 11.75 3.33 -2.18
CA ALA A 120 11.81 3.23 -0.72
C ALA A 120 12.79 2.13 -0.31
N VAL A 121 13.66 2.44 0.64
CA VAL A 121 14.60 1.49 1.25
C VAL A 121 14.52 1.58 2.75
N VAL A 122 14.87 0.48 3.44
CA VAL A 122 14.99 0.47 4.89
C VAL A 122 16.09 1.45 5.31
N ILE A 123 15.75 2.39 6.19
CA ILE A 123 16.68 3.39 6.74
C ILE A 123 17.20 2.92 8.10
N ARG A 124 16.33 2.33 8.93
CA ARG A 124 16.67 1.80 10.25
C ARG A 124 15.59 0.86 10.76
N GLU A 125 15.95 0.09 11.77
CA GLU A 125 15.00 -0.64 12.62
C GLU A 125 14.30 0.30 13.61
N ILE A 126 13.12 -0.10 14.07
CA ILE A 126 12.38 0.54 15.14
C ILE A 126 12.80 -0.12 16.46
N THR A 127 13.50 0.65 17.29
CA THR A 127 13.87 0.25 18.65
C THR A 127 12.97 0.92 19.68
N SER A 128 13.02 0.45 20.93
CA SER A 128 12.28 1.02 22.08
C SER A 128 12.54 2.51 22.34
N SER A 129 13.59 3.08 21.76
CA SER A 129 13.95 4.51 21.86
C SER A 129 13.51 5.33 20.64
N SER A 130 12.74 4.76 19.72
CA SER A 130 12.27 5.47 18.54
C SER A 130 11.19 6.48 18.93
N SER A 131 11.43 7.77 18.64
CA SER A 131 10.46 8.87 18.74
C SER A 131 10.36 9.60 17.41
#